data_AF-A0A0F9H4K3-F1
#
_entry.id   AF-A0A0F9H4K3-F1
#
_cell.length_a   1.000
_cell.length_b   1.000
_cell.length_c   1.000
_cell.angle_alpha   90.00
_cell.angle_beta   90.00
_cell.angle_gamma   90.00
#
_symmetry.space_group_name_H-M   'P 1'
#
loop_
_entity.id
_entity.type
_entity.pdbx_description
1 polymer ?
#
loop_
_entity_poly.entity_id
_entity_poly.type
_entity_poly.pdbx_seq_one_letter_code
_entity_poly.pdbx_strand_id
1 'polypeptide(L)'
;MTYRQEHYKKNKEKTKETNKIWRENNKERIKKWNKEYHKTHREEYRIRDKKFRHKLKIETINHYGGKCKCCGEDLIEFMTIDHINNNGAEHRLKVLGSKRYAGWKFYLWLRQNNYPKGFQVLCFNCNCAKQFSGICPHKNRQIYIYSNLGYIMKQECSVCRNFTVDTDDPLCKEIKKRHAGRHTKHVTLSERDGKEISQNTIIGEVKWVRVW
;
A
#
# COMPACT_ATOMS: atom_id res chain seq x y z
N MET A 1 38.15 -3.82 -34.21
CA MET A 1 37.76 -4.67 -33.05
C MET A 1 39.04 -5.17 -32.40
N THR A 2 39.04 -5.43 -31.08
CA THR A 2 40.26 -5.95 -30.41
C THR A 2 40.41 -7.46 -30.65
N TYR A 3 41.64 -7.97 -30.70
CA TYR A 3 41.95 -9.40 -30.86
C TYR A 3 41.15 -10.31 -29.91
N ARG A 4 40.93 -9.88 -28.66
CA ARG A 4 40.08 -10.57 -27.67
C ARG A 4 38.60 -10.68 -28.11
N GLN A 5 38.05 -9.65 -28.75
CA GLN A 5 36.65 -9.65 -29.20
C GLN A 5 36.43 -10.60 -30.38
N GLU A 6 37.37 -10.66 -31.32
CA GLU A 6 37.32 -11.57 -32.46
C GLU A 6 37.51 -13.03 -32.05
N HIS A 7 38.47 -13.29 -31.16
CA HIS A 7 38.67 -14.61 -30.58
C HIS A 7 37.45 -15.11 -29.80
N TYR A 8 36.81 -14.24 -29.01
CA TYR A 8 35.57 -14.57 -28.29
C TYR A 8 34.41 -14.86 -29.26
N LYS A 9 34.22 -14.04 -30.32
CA LYS A 9 33.19 -14.28 -31.34
C LYS A 9 33.39 -15.64 -32.02
N LYS A 10 34.62 -15.95 -32.44
CA LYS A 10 34.95 -17.19 -33.16
C LYS A 10 34.75 -18.44 -32.31
N ASN A 11 34.95 -18.35 -31.00
CA ASN A 11 34.85 -19.49 -30.07
C ASN A 11 33.58 -19.52 -29.22
N LYS A 12 32.65 -18.57 -29.43
CA LYS A 12 31.47 -18.35 -28.58
C LYS A 12 30.67 -19.62 -28.32
N GLU A 13 30.35 -20.39 -29.36
CA GLU A 13 29.52 -21.60 -29.23
C GLU A 13 30.26 -22.72 -28.49
N LYS A 14 31.54 -22.94 -28.81
CA LYS A 14 32.39 -23.91 -28.08
C LYS A 14 32.51 -23.53 -26.60
N THR A 15 32.68 -22.25 -26.30
CA THR A 15 32.71 -21.73 -24.91
C THR A 15 31.37 -21.92 -24.21
N LYS A 16 30.23 -21.74 -24.88
CA LYS A 16 28.91 -22.00 -24.29
C LYS A 16 28.73 -23.49 -23.95
N GLU A 17 29.08 -24.38 -24.88
CA GLU A 17 28.89 -25.82 -24.69
C GLU A 17 29.77 -26.36 -23.57
N THR A 18 31.04 -25.99 -23.56
CA THR A 18 31.96 -26.34 -22.46
C THR A 18 31.50 -25.80 -21.11
N ASN A 19 30.98 -24.57 -21.06
CA ASN A 19 30.40 -24.00 -19.84
C ASN A 19 29.13 -24.74 -19.39
N LYS A 20 28.30 -25.21 -20.34
CA LYS A 20 27.09 -26.00 -20.03
C LYS A 20 27.48 -27.32 -19.37
N ILE A 21 28.38 -28.08 -19.99
CA ILE A 21 28.91 -29.34 -19.46
C ILE A 21 29.53 -29.14 -18.07
N TRP A 22 30.34 -28.09 -17.91
CA TRP A 22 30.94 -27.76 -16.61
C TRP A 22 29.88 -27.46 -15.53
N ARG A 23 28.84 -26.69 -15.86
CA ARG A 23 27.73 -26.36 -14.94
C ARG A 23 26.94 -27.60 -14.54
N GLU A 24 26.68 -28.51 -15.48
CA GLU A 24 26.00 -29.77 -15.22
C GLU A 24 26.83 -30.66 -14.28
N ASN A 25 28.10 -30.87 -14.60
CA ASN A 25 29.01 -31.68 -13.79
C ASN A 25 29.30 -31.08 -12.41
N ASN A 26 29.18 -29.75 -12.24
CA ASN A 26 29.41 -29.06 -10.97
C ASN A 26 28.11 -28.60 -10.28
N LYS A 27 26.93 -29.08 -10.72
CA LYS A 27 25.63 -28.57 -10.26
C LYS A 27 25.48 -28.54 -8.74
N GLU A 28 25.83 -29.63 -8.06
CA GLU A 28 25.70 -29.71 -6.59
C GLU A 28 26.71 -28.81 -5.87
N ARG A 29 27.95 -28.72 -6.38
CA ARG A 29 28.97 -27.80 -5.86
C ARG A 29 28.49 -26.36 -5.99
N ILE A 30 27.98 -25.98 -7.16
CA ILE A 30 27.44 -24.63 -7.42
C ILE A 30 26.26 -24.34 -6.51
N LYS A 31 25.34 -25.30 -6.33
CA LYS A 31 24.18 -25.17 -5.44
C LYS A 31 24.60 -24.94 -3.99
N LYS A 32 25.56 -25.72 -3.47
CA LYS A 32 26.11 -25.56 -2.12
C LYS A 32 26.79 -24.20 -1.96
N TRP A 33 27.65 -23.82 -2.92
CA TRP A 33 28.33 -22.53 -2.92
C TRP A 33 27.35 -21.36 -2.96
N ASN A 34 26.36 -21.37 -3.85
CA ASN A 34 25.32 -20.35 -3.94
C ASN A 34 24.53 -20.22 -2.63
N LYS A 35 24.17 -21.35 -2.01
CA LYS A 35 23.44 -21.35 -0.74
C LYS A 35 24.26 -20.66 0.36
N GLU A 36 25.54 -21.01 0.49
CA GLU A 36 26.42 -20.39 1.49
C GLU A 36 26.67 -18.92 1.18
N TYR A 37 26.93 -18.59 -0.09
CA TYR A 37 27.12 -17.22 -0.55
C TYR A 37 25.91 -16.34 -0.23
N HIS A 38 24.69 -16.79 -0.54
CA HIS A 38 23.47 -16.06 -0.21
C HIS A 38 23.24 -15.90 1.29
N LYS A 39 23.67 -16.88 2.09
CA LYS A 39 23.59 -16.82 3.55
C LYS A 39 24.54 -15.76 4.10
N THR A 40 25.79 -15.75 3.66
CA THR A 40 26.83 -14.82 4.13
C THR A 40 26.60 -13.40 3.62
N HIS A 41 26.04 -13.22 2.43
CA HIS A 41 25.82 -11.90 1.82
C HIS A 41 24.37 -11.41 1.92
N ARG A 42 23.56 -12.01 2.82
CA ARG A 42 22.12 -11.71 2.96
C ARG A 42 21.85 -10.23 3.17
N GLU A 43 22.67 -9.55 3.98
CA GLU A 43 22.49 -8.14 4.30
C GLU A 43 22.80 -7.24 3.11
N GLU A 44 23.86 -7.53 2.36
CA GLU A 44 24.18 -6.81 1.13
C GLU A 44 23.04 -6.90 0.12
N TYR A 45 22.45 -8.09 -0.07
CA TYR A 45 21.28 -8.28 -0.90
C TYR A 45 20.10 -7.46 -0.40
N ARG A 46 19.85 -7.43 0.91
CA ARG A 46 18.76 -6.64 1.52
C ARG A 46 18.94 -5.15 1.27
N ILE A 47 20.14 -4.60 1.45
CA ILE A 47 20.46 -3.20 1.20
C ILE A 47 20.27 -2.86 -0.29
N ARG A 48 20.81 -3.70 -1.17
CA ARG A 48 20.69 -3.52 -2.62
C ARG A 48 19.23 -3.55 -3.06
N ASP A 49 18.47 -4.52 -2.59
CA ASP A 49 17.03 -4.65 -2.88
C ASP A 49 16.25 -3.45 -2.34
N LYS A 50 16.55 -2.96 -1.14
CA LYS A 50 15.91 -1.76 -0.58
C LYS A 50 16.17 -0.54 -1.45
N LYS A 51 17.41 -0.30 -1.85
CA LYS A 51 17.79 0.81 -2.75
C LYS A 51 17.07 0.71 -4.09
N PHE A 52 17.05 -0.49 -4.69
CA PHE A 52 16.35 -0.73 -5.95
C PHE A 52 14.85 -0.45 -5.84
N ARG A 53 14.18 -0.99 -4.82
CA ARG A 53 12.73 -0.82 -4.62
C ARG A 53 12.36 0.64 -4.35
N HIS A 54 13.21 1.37 -3.62
CA HIS A 54 13.00 2.79 -3.35
C HIS A 54 13.14 3.64 -4.63
N LYS A 55 14.21 3.42 -5.41
CA LYS A 55 14.40 4.08 -6.71
C LYS A 55 13.23 3.80 -7.66
N LEU A 56 12.81 2.54 -7.76
CA LEU A 56 11.68 2.13 -8.58
C LEU A 56 10.37 2.80 -8.14
N LYS A 57 10.13 2.92 -6.82
CA LYS A 57 8.96 3.66 -6.31
C LYS A 57 8.99 5.12 -6.76
N ILE A 58 10.12 5.82 -6.57
CA ILE A 58 10.27 7.23 -6.99
C ILE A 58 9.99 7.39 -8.49
N GLU A 59 10.65 6.58 -9.32
CA GLU A 59 10.46 6.60 -10.79
C GLU A 59 8.98 6.42 -11.16
N THR A 60 8.31 5.42 -10.58
CA THR A 60 6.89 5.16 -10.85
C THR A 60 6.01 6.31 -10.39
N ILE A 61 6.19 6.83 -9.17
CA ILE A 61 5.37 7.93 -8.65
C ILE A 61 5.55 9.20 -9.50
N ASN A 62 6.79 9.54 -9.85
CA ASN A 62 7.07 10.71 -10.68
C ASN A 62 6.44 10.60 -12.07
N HIS A 63 6.49 9.42 -12.69
CA HIS A 63 5.85 9.17 -13.99
C HIS A 63 4.34 9.47 -13.95
N TYR A 64 3.66 9.10 -12.87
CA TYR A 64 2.22 9.29 -12.72
C TYR A 64 1.84 10.63 -12.04
N GLY A 65 2.76 11.58 -11.97
CA GLY A 65 2.49 12.98 -11.59
C GLY A 65 3.11 13.45 -10.27
N GLY A 66 3.83 12.58 -9.54
CA GLY A 66 4.64 12.97 -8.38
C GLY A 66 3.87 13.27 -7.09
N LYS A 67 2.57 13.53 -7.15
CA LYS A 67 1.74 13.93 -6.01
C LYS A 67 0.39 13.24 -5.99
N CYS A 68 -0.23 13.19 -4.81
CA CYS A 68 -1.57 12.67 -4.62
C CYS A 68 -2.60 13.47 -5.43
N LYS A 69 -3.30 12.80 -6.34
CA LYS A 69 -4.35 13.41 -7.17
C LYS A 69 -5.55 13.92 -6.36
N CYS A 70 -5.71 13.50 -5.11
CA CYS A 70 -6.83 13.90 -4.27
C CYS A 70 -6.53 15.10 -3.35
N CYS A 71 -5.40 15.08 -2.63
CA CYS A 71 -5.12 16.07 -1.58
C CYS A 71 -3.80 16.83 -1.79
N GLY A 72 -3.07 16.57 -2.87
CA GLY A 72 -1.83 17.28 -3.20
C GLY A 72 -0.57 16.83 -2.44
N GLU A 73 -0.70 15.97 -1.41
CA GLU A 73 0.44 15.37 -0.69
C GLU A 73 1.50 14.81 -1.65
N ASP A 74 2.77 15.11 -1.41
CA ASP A 74 3.89 14.80 -2.29
C ASP A 74 5.04 14.04 -1.57
N LEU A 75 4.92 13.78 -0.27
CA LEU A 75 5.87 12.94 0.45
C LEU A 75 5.83 11.50 -0.09
N ILE A 76 6.97 11.07 -0.66
CA ILE A 76 7.10 9.80 -1.36
C ILE A 76 6.77 8.59 -0.46
N GLU A 77 7.00 8.70 0.84
CA GLU A 77 6.69 7.70 1.86
C GLU A 77 5.19 7.37 1.87
N PHE A 78 4.35 8.38 1.70
CA PHE A 78 2.89 8.23 1.71
C PHE A 78 2.32 7.82 0.36
N MET A 79 3.07 7.95 -0.74
CA MET A 79 2.54 7.71 -2.07
C MET A 79 2.34 6.22 -2.41
N THR A 80 1.26 5.96 -3.12
CA THR A 80 0.87 4.66 -3.66
C THR A 80 0.30 4.80 -5.07
N ILE A 81 0.26 3.70 -5.83
CA ILE A 81 -0.42 3.66 -7.13
C ILE A 81 -1.79 3.02 -6.95
N ASP A 82 -2.80 3.71 -7.45
CA ASP A 82 -4.20 3.28 -7.49
C ASP A 82 -4.65 2.99 -8.93
N HIS A 83 -5.56 2.03 -9.07
CA HIS A 83 -6.23 1.70 -10.33
C HIS A 83 -7.46 2.62 -10.47
N ILE A 84 -7.46 3.48 -11.50
CA ILE A 84 -8.53 4.48 -11.69
C ILE A 84 -9.91 3.80 -11.70
N ASN A 85 -10.03 2.67 -12.42
CA ASN A 85 -11.27 1.92 -12.62
C ASN A 85 -11.60 0.92 -11.49
N ASN A 86 -10.92 0.96 -10.34
CA ASN A 86 -11.15 0.07 -9.20
C ASN A 86 -11.02 -1.45 -9.48
N ASN A 87 -10.43 -1.83 -10.62
CA ASN A 87 -10.26 -3.22 -11.05
C ASN A 87 -8.89 -3.82 -10.67
N GLY A 88 -8.28 -3.32 -9.58
CA GLY A 88 -6.89 -3.64 -9.25
C GLY A 88 -6.62 -5.11 -8.96
N ALA A 89 -7.57 -5.82 -8.35
CA ALA A 89 -7.41 -7.24 -8.06
C ALA A 89 -7.40 -8.09 -9.35
N GLU A 90 -8.32 -7.82 -10.28
CA GLU A 90 -8.42 -8.50 -11.57
C GLU A 90 -7.21 -8.22 -12.44
N HIS A 91 -6.82 -6.95 -12.54
CA HIS A 91 -5.66 -6.55 -13.32
C HIS A 91 -4.39 -7.25 -12.83
N ARG A 92 -4.15 -7.28 -11.50
CA ARG A 92 -2.97 -7.93 -10.92
C ARG A 92 -2.99 -9.45 -11.07
N LEU A 93 -4.17 -10.07 -11.03
CA LEU A 93 -4.30 -11.49 -11.37
C LEU A 93 -3.90 -11.73 -12.84
N LYS A 94 -4.43 -10.93 -13.76
CA LYS A 94 -4.17 -11.08 -15.21
C LYS A 94 -2.70 -10.92 -15.56
N VAL A 95 -2.03 -9.91 -15.00
CA VAL A 95 -0.68 -9.52 -15.45
C VAL A 95 0.45 -10.06 -14.58
N LEU A 96 0.18 -10.45 -13.34
CA LEU A 96 1.19 -10.99 -12.42
C LEU A 96 0.88 -12.41 -11.94
N GLY A 97 -0.28 -12.99 -12.29
CA GLY A 97 -0.69 -14.32 -11.85
C GLY A 97 -1.18 -14.39 -10.40
N SER A 98 -1.35 -13.26 -9.71
CA SER A 98 -1.91 -13.24 -8.35
C SER A 98 -2.55 -11.91 -7.98
N LYS A 99 -3.75 -11.97 -7.37
CA LYS A 99 -4.44 -10.81 -6.79
C LYS A 99 -3.64 -10.12 -5.68
N ARG A 100 -2.74 -10.88 -5.02
CA ARG A 100 -1.94 -10.43 -3.87
C ARG A 100 -0.65 -9.71 -4.27
N TYR A 101 -0.21 -9.81 -5.52
CA TYR A 101 0.98 -9.11 -5.94
C TYR A 101 0.70 -7.61 -6.02
N ALA A 102 1.37 -6.86 -5.15
CA ALA A 102 1.28 -5.40 -5.02
C ALA A 102 2.67 -4.82 -4.71
N GLY A 103 2.75 -3.49 -4.53
CA GLY A 103 4.00 -2.81 -4.19
C GLY A 103 5.06 -2.92 -5.30
N TRP A 104 6.29 -3.28 -4.93
CA TRP A 104 7.45 -3.21 -5.83
C TRP A 104 7.31 -4.09 -7.09
N LYS A 105 6.69 -5.28 -6.99
CA LYS A 105 6.46 -6.15 -8.16
C LYS A 105 5.55 -5.48 -9.18
N PHE A 106 4.54 -4.77 -8.69
CA PHE A 106 3.62 -4.03 -9.55
C PHE A 106 4.31 -2.81 -10.17
N TYR A 107 5.14 -2.09 -9.42
CA TYR A 107 5.95 -0.99 -9.97
C TYR A 107 6.92 -1.47 -11.05
N LEU A 108 7.52 -2.65 -10.86
CA LEU A 108 8.40 -3.25 -11.86
C LEU A 108 7.64 -3.57 -13.15
N TRP A 109 6.44 -4.14 -13.02
CA TRP A 109 5.56 -4.38 -14.15
C TRP A 109 5.19 -3.08 -14.88
N LEU A 110 4.85 -2.01 -14.16
CA LEU A 110 4.56 -0.71 -14.76
C LEU A 110 5.76 -0.21 -15.58
N ARG A 111 6.97 -0.28 -15.03
CA ARG A 111 8.21 0.09 -15.74
C ARG A 111 8.44 -0.77 -17.00
N GLN A 112 8.29 -2.08 -16.89
CA GLN A 112 8.49 -3.02 -18.00
C GLN A 112 7.48 -2.84 -19.14
N ASN A 113 6.31 -2.26 -18.84
CA ASN A 113 5.25 -2.00 -19.81
C ASN A 113 5.18 -0.52 -20.22
N ASN A 114 6.28 0.23 -20.05
CA ASN A 114 6.38 1.65 -20.41
C ASN A 114 5.30 2.53 -19.76
N TYR A 115 4.96 2.22 -18.51
CA TYR A 115 4.04 2.99 -17.67
C TYR A 115 2.69 3.29 -18.35
N PRO A 116 1.85 2.25 -18.58
CA PRO A 116 0.59 2.41 -19.28
C PRO A 116 -0.37 3.37 -18.56
N LYS A 117 -1.35 3.91 -19.28
CA LYS A 117 -2.45 4.70 -18.69
C LYS A 117 -3.36 3.83 -17.81
N GLY A 118 -4.25 4.45 -17.05
CA GLY A 118 -5.24 3.76 -16.19
C GLY A 118 -4.86 3.71 -14.71
N PHE A 119 -3.76 4.36 -14.33
CA PHE A 119 -3.28 4.47 -12.95
C PHE A 119 -3.17 5.93 -12.53
N GLN A 120 -3.25 6.15 -11.22
CA GLN A 120 -3.07 7.46 -10.60
C GLN A 120 -2.26 7.34 -9.31
N VAL A 121 -1.56 8.41 -8.95
CA VAL A 121 -0.90 8.54 -7.65
C VAL A 121 -1.92 8.97 -6.60
N LEU A 122 -1.99 8.24 -5.49
CA LEU A 122 -2.73 8.63 -4.28
C LEU A 122 -1.83 8.44 -3.06
N CYS A 123 -1.96 9.32 -2.07
CA CYS A 123 -1.44 9.02 -0.74
C CYS A 123 -2.18 7.80 -0.15
N PHE A 124 -1.54 7.09 0.77
CA PHE A 124 -2.07 5.87 1.38
C PHE A 124 -3.48 6.08 1.94
N ASN A 125 -3.70 7.19 2.64
CA ASN A 125 -5.00 7.52 3.24
C ASN A 125 -6.10 7.77 2.19
N CYS A 126 -5.78 8.49 1.11
CA CYS A 126 -6.73 8.73 0.01
C CYS A 126 -7.06 7.43 -0.75
N ASN A 127 -6.06 6.56 -0.95
CA ASN A 127 -6.26 5.26 -1.58
C ASN A 127 -7.15 4.36 -0.72
N CYS A 128 -6.86 4.26 0.58
CA CYS A 128 -7.70 3.52 1.53
C CYS A 128 -9.13 4.07 1.56
N ALA A 129 -9.32 5.39 1.65
CA ALA A 129 -10.65 5.98 1.67
C ALA A 129 -11.44 5.66 0.38
N LYS A 130 -10.79 5.70 -0.79
CA LYS A 130 -11.41 5.27 -2.06
C LYS A 130 -11.84 3.81 -2.01
N GLN A 131 -11.02 2.92 -1.44
CA GLN A 131 -11.31 1.50 -1.35
C GLN A 131 -12.45 1.18 -0.36
N PHE A 132 -12.46 1.81 0.81
CA PHE A 132 -13.42 1.47 1.87
C PHE A 132 -14.72 2.27 1.79
N SER A 133 -14.64 3.56 1.44
CA SER A 133 -15.78 4.47 1.46
C SER A 133 -16.25 4.87 0.05
N GLY A 134 -15.55 4.45 -1.00
CA GLY A 134 -15.80 4.87 -2.39
C GLY A 134 -15.33 6.31 -2.68
N ILE A 135 -15.34 7.19 -1.68
CA ILE A 135 -14.96 8.59 -1.76
C ILE A 135 -13.97 8.99 -0.66
N CYS A 136 -13.01 9.84 -1.00
CA CYS A 136 -12.07 10.38 -0.02
C CYS A 136 -12.71 11.56 0.75
N PRO A 137 -12.57 11.64 2.08
CA PRO A 137 -13.10 12.76 2.88
C PRO A 137 -12.68 14.16 2.40
N HIS A 138 -11.52 14.31 1.76
CA HIS A 138 -11.10 15.58 1.17
C HIS A 138 -12.05 16.08 0.08
N LYS A 139 -12.79 15.18 -0.60
CA LYS A 139 -13.80 15.55 -1.60
C LYS A 139 -15.15 15.96 -0.99
N ASN A 140 -15.41 15.59 0.27
CA ASN A 140 -16.63 15.93 1.00
C ASN A 140 -16.41 17.07 2.02
N ARG A 141 -15.21 17.65 2.10
CA ARG A 141 -14.82 18.65 3.10
C ARG A 141 -15.34 20.07 2.87
N GLN A 142 -16.29 20.28 1.96
CA GLN A 142 -16.99 21.58 1.87
C GLN A 142 -17.84 21.92 3.12
N ILE A 143 -17.97 21.01 4.09
CA ILE A 143 -18.85 21.18 5.26
C ILE A 143 -18.13 21.72 6.52
N TYR A 144 -16.80 21.61 6.65
CA TYR A 144 -16.11 21.85 7.94
C TYR A 144 -15.40 23.20 8.11
N ILE A 145 -15.58 24.16 7.20
CA ILE A 145 -14.90 25.47 7.29
C ILE A 145 -15.72 26.52 8.06
N TYR A 146 -16.98 26.23 8.42
CA TYR A 146 -17.84 27.17 9.15
C TYR A 146 -17.81 27.03 10.68
N SER A 147 -17.11 26.05 11.26
CA SER A 147 -17.13 25.81 12.72
C SER A 147 -16.06 26.59 13.51
N ASN A 148 -15.19 27.37 12.87
CA ASN A 148 -14.21 28.22 13.57
C ASN A 148 -14.78 29.61 13.97
N LEU A 149 -16.05 29.90 13.67
CA LEU A 149 -16.79 31.03 14.22
C LEU A 149 -17.75 30.53 15.31
N GLY A 150 -17.20 30.10 16.45
CA GLY A 150 -17.89 30.17 17.75
C GLY A 150 -19.27 29.52 17.90
N TYR A 151 -19.60 28.42 17.21
CA TYR A 151 -20.84 27.69 17.46
C TYR A 151 -20.56 26.20 17.73
N ILE A 152 -20.73 25.80 19.00
CA ILE A 152 -20.65 24.41 19.46
C ILE A 152 -21.94 23.69 19.04
N MET A 153 -21.87 22.63 18.22
CA MET A 153 -22.92 21.62 18.16
C MET A 153 -22.38 20.19 17.98
N LYS A 154 -22.58 19.39 19.03
CA LYS A 154 -22.83 17.94 19.13
C LYS A 154 -21.83 16.96 18.46
N GLN A 155 -21.25 16.10 19.30
CA GLN A 155 -20.39 14.98 18.92
C GLN A 155 -21.14 13.96 18.02
N GLU A 156 -20.50 13.55 16.90
CA GLU A 156 -21.09 12.71 15.85
C GLU A 156 -20.61 11.24 15.88
N CYS A 157 -21.49 10.32 15.46
CA CYS A 157 -21.20 8.89 15.27
C CYS A 157 -20.25 8.65 14.07
N SER A 158 -19.18 7.88 14.26
CA SER A 158 -18.05 7.70 13.33
C SER A 158 -18.34 6.88 12.06
N VAL A 159 -19.57 6.37 11.89
CA VAL A 159 -19.93 5.45 10.81
C VAL A 159 -20.88 6.08 9.78
N CYS A 160 -21.75 7.03 10.12
CA CYS A 160 -22.79 7.50 9.19
C CYS A 160 -22.92 9.00 8.96
N ARG A 161 -22.35 9.90 9.79
CA ARG A 161 -22.38 11.38 9.62
C ARG A 161 -23.69 12.02 9.08
N ASN A 162 -24.84 11.39 9.28
CA ASN A 162 -26.14 11.95 8.91
C ASN A 162 -27.12 11.59 10.02
N PHE A 163 -27.53 12.61 10.77
CA PHE A 163 -28.64 12.52 11.72
C PHE A 163 -29.65 13.61 11.37
N THR A 164 -30.36 13.41 10.26
CA THR A 164 -31.81 13.59 10.27
C THR A 164 -32.38 12.22 9.98
N VAL A 165 -33.06 11.68 10.98
CA VAL A 165 -33.81 10.43 10.91
C VAL A 165 -34.79 10.51 9.74
N ASP A 166 -34.46 9.83 8.66
CA ASP A 166 -35.47 9.14 7.89
C ASP A 166 -34.98 7.70 7.67
N THR A 167 -35.50 6.79 8.49
CA THR A 167 -35.11 5.38 8.54
C THR A 167 -35.47 4.61 7.28
N ASP A 168 -36.12 5.27 6.32
CA ASP A 168 -36.54 4.72 5.05
C ASP A 168 -35.60 4.98 3.86
N ASP A 169 -34.50 5.71 4.07
CA ASP A 169 -33.50 5.97 3.02
C ASP A 169 -32.90 4.65 2.42
N PRO A 170 -33.00 4.46 1.09
CA PRO A 170 -32.54 3.23 0.42
C PRO A 170 -31.04 2.96 0.57
N LEU A 171 -30.20 3.99 0.62
CA LEU A 171 -28.75 3.86 0.73
C LEU A 171 -28.35 3.38 2.14
N CYS A 172 -29.05 3.88 3.16
CA CYS A 172 -28.85 3.47 4.55
C CYS A 172 -29.26 1.99 4.77
N LYS A 173 -30.35 1.54 4.13
CA LYS A 173 -30.78 0.12 4.13
C LYS A 173 -29.78 -0.79 3.40
N GLU A 174 -29.20 -0.33 2.30
CA GLU A 174 -28.19 -1.05 1.51
C GLU A 174 -26.86 -1.23 2.27
N ILE A 175 -26.41 -0.19 2.98
CA ILE A 175 -25.19 -0.24 3.81
C ILE A 175 -25.37 -1.21 5.00
N LYS A 176 -26.53 -1.19 5.66
CA LYS A 176 -26.85 -2.14 6.75
C LYS A 176 -26.82 -3.60 6.27
N LYS A 177 -27.34 -3.87 5.06
CA LYS A 177 -27.27 -5.22 4.45
C LYS A 177 -25.83 -5.67 4.19
N ARG A 178 -24.93 -4.76 3.80
CA ARG A 178 -23.51 -5.09 3.48
C ARG A 178 -22.64 -5.38 4.70
N HIS A 179 -23.06 -4.98 5.91
CA HIS A 179 -22.27 -5.10 7.13
C HIS A 179 -22.90 -5.96 8.24
N ALA A 180 -23.99 -6.68 7.93
CA ALA A 180 -24.61 -7.64 8.83
C ALA A 180 -23.61 -8.77 9.18
N GLY A 181 -22.97 -8.66 10.36
CA GLY A 181 -22.02 -9.65 10.87
C GLY A 181 -20.66 -9.12 11.34
N ARG A 182 -20.38 -7.81 11.25
CA ARG A 182 -19.13 -7.20 11.78
C ARG A 182 -19.34 -6.20 12.92
N HIS A 183 -20.46 -6.29 13.62
CA HIS A 183 -20.64 -5.52 14.85
C HIS A 183 -19.95 -6.26 16.00
N THR A 184 -18.72 -5.88 16.31
CA THR A 184 -18.15 -6.14 17.64
C THR A 184 -19.07 -5.51 18.68
N LYS A 185 -19.52 -6.28 19.68
CA LYS A 185 -20.25 -5.76 20.83
C LYS A 185 -19.42 -4.65 21.47
N HIS A 186 -19.92 -3.42 21.46
CA HIS A 186 -19.39 -2.37 22.33
C HIS A 186 -19.92 -2.62 23.74
N VAL A 187 -19.01 -2.86 24.69
CA VAL A 187 -19.32 -2.75 26.12
C VAL A 187 -19.44 -1.26 26.40
N THR A 188 -20.63 -0.81 26.78
CA THR A 188 -20.85 0.54 27.27
C THR A 188 -20.21 0.66 28.65
N LEU A 189 -19.31 1.62 28.83
CA LEU A 189 -18.93 2.11 30.16
C LEU A 189 -20.14 2.83 30.76
N SER A 190 -21.10 2.09 31.29
CA SER A 190 -22.25 2.64 32.00
C SER A 190 -22.59 1.88 33.29
N GLU A 191 -21.68 1.05 33.79
CA GLU A 191 -21.91 0.28 35.02
C GLU A 191 -20.64 0.22 35.88
N ARG A 192 -20.18 1.38 36.37
CA ARG A 192 -19.44 1.46 37.63
C ARG A 192 -19.83 2.74 38.36
N ASP A 193 -20.68 2.52 39.36
CA ASP A 193 -20.87 3.29 40.59
C ASP A 193 -21.07 4.80 40.45
N GLY A 194 -22.32 5.23 40.63
CA GLY A 194 -22.77 6.61 40.55
C GLY A 194 -22.05 7.56 41.51
N LYS A 195 -20.99 8.20 41.02
CA LYS A 195 -20.43 9.44 41.58
C LYS A 195 -20.05 10.39 40.44
N GLU A 196 -20.65 11.57 40.43
CA GLU A 196 -20.23 12.70 39.59
C GLU A 196 -18.79 13.09 39.94
N ILE A 197 -17.95 13.27 38.92
CA ILE A 197 -16.59 13.80 39.08
C ILE A 197 -16.53 15.15 38.34
N SER A 198 -16.29 16.22 39.10
CA SER A 198 -16.20 17.61 38.64
C SER A 198 -14.98 17.87 37.75
N GLN A 199 -15.13 18.77 36.79
CA GLN A 199 -14.28 19.02 35.61
C GLN A 199 -12.82 19.49 35.79
N ASN A 200 -12.23 19.47 36.97
CA ASN A 200 -10.83 19.85 37.12
C ASN A 200 -10.01 18.69 37.64
N THR A 201 -8.80 18.58 37.10
CA THR A 201 -7.69 17.68 37.45
C THR A 201 -7.51 16.50 36.49
N ILE A 202 -6.40 16.54 35.74
CA ILE A 202 -5.29 15.57 35.75
C ILE A 202 -4.71 15.49 34.33
N ILE A 203 -3.68 16.30 34.12
CA ILE A 203 -2.56 15.99 33.24
C ILE A 203 -1.96 14.70 33.81
N GLY A 204 -2.02 13.56 33.09
CA GLY A 204 -1.53 12.29 33.62
C GLY A 204 -1.41 11.18 32.57
N GLU A 205 -0.15 10.80 32.32
CA GLU A 205 0.42 9.66 31.59
C GLU A 205 -0.52 8.61 30.96
N VAL A 206 -0.45 8.49 29.63
CA VAL A 206 -1.06 7.38 28.88
C VAL A 206 -0.09 6.19 28.88
N LYS A 207 -0.36 5.17 29.70
CA LYS A 207 0.29 3.85 29.59
C LYS A 207 -0.31 3.09 28.41
N TRP A 208 0.52 2.76 27.43
CA TRP A 208 0.16 1.91 26.30
C TRP A 208 0.11 0.43 26.72
N VAL A 209 -1.05 -0.22 26.59
CA VAL A 209 -1.16 -1.68 26.70
C VAL A 209 -1.06 -2.27 25.29
N ARG A 210 -0.03 -3.09 25.05
CA ARG A 210 0.13 -3.86 23.80
C ARG A 210 -0.93 -4.96 23.76
N VAL A 211 -1.66 -5.06 22.64
CA VAL A 211 -2.47 -6.23 22.30
C VAL A 211 -1.83 -6.88 21.09
N TRP A 212 -1.47 -8.16 21.24
CA TRP A 212 -0.74 -8.99 20.27
C TRP A 212 -1.58 -9.38 19.06
#